data_AF-A0A6P1HRB5-F1
#
_entry.id   AF-A0A6P1HRB5-F1
#
_cell.length_a   1.000
_cell.length_b   1.000
_cell.length_c   1.000
_cell.angle_alpha   90.00
_cell.angle_beta   90.00
_cell.angle_gamma   90.00
#
_symmetry.space_group_name_H-M   'P 1'
#
loop_
_entity.id
_entity.type
_entity.pdbx_description
1 polymer ?
#
loop_
_entity_poly.entity_id
_entity_poly.type
_entity_poly.pdbx_seq_one_letter_code
_entity_poly.pdbx_strand_id
1 'polypeptide(L)'
;MRMIIREMHVDLSEVQDPNFTDVPKGFSGYKEIAKAKELEIIDGVGGGKFAPKASLTRAQMAKILSEAYDLEGQDDITFTDVKDSHWAKAYISALASNRITIGYPDGTFRPKKNITRQEFSAFLARHLNEAFVPHEYGNKLSNIINSGNFAKSGDWVYFGDAGIWKVSENERYVNRVASDQENNVAFLNVIGDWIYYSNAQDNLSIYKIKKDGSGRQKLVNAPAMYLHVVDDWMYYTNPEKEAIYKAKTDGSQLVKITETSSPFTSAVHQGWVYYVDSKSGGFYRIKTDGIQKMKLTSDMVTYYAVYEGEMYYVNEFDQNHLYKMNLDGSQQEKVLDKSMIGFNISDERVYYISRENGSLNMYSLDGTVHEELDANGYGGSVMIHGDWLYYSMYTEDGTYQWYKIRKNGDDRHQFPVTISFSEVEKATK
;
A
#
# COMPACT_ATOMS: atom_id res chain seq x y z
N MET A 1 5.76 -5.46 -29.83
CA MET A 1 5.29 -6.73 -30.43
C MET A 1 6.03 -7.94 -29.90
N ARG A 2 7.35 -8.10 -30.12
CA ARG A 2 8.07 -9.30 -29.67
C ARG A 2 7.83 -9.71 -28.21
N MET A 3 7.82 -8.74 -27.29
CA MET A 3 7.61 -9.01 -25.86
C MET A 3 6.22 -9.63 -25.60
N ILE A 4 5.15 -8.99 -26.07
CA ILE A 4 3.76 -9.48 -25.91
C ILE A 4 3.59 -10.87 -26.54
N ILE A 5 3.95 -11.02 -27.82
CA ILE A 5 3.67 -12.26 -28.55
C ILE A 5 4.43 -13.45 -27.97
N ARG A 6 5.65 -13.24 -27.48
CA ARG A 6 6.42 -14.31 -26.82
C ARG A 6 5.85 -14.64 -25.45
N GLU A 7 5.40 -13.64 -24.70
CA GLU A 7 4.77 -13.81 -23.39
C GLU A 7 3.45 -14.56 -23.49
N MET A 8 2.65 -14.31 -24.53
CA MET A 8 1.41 -15.04 -24.78
C MET A 8 1.64 -16.52 -25.15
N HIS A 9 2.90 -16.95 -25.32
CA HIS A 9 3.28 -18.32 -25.67
C HIS A 9 2.56 -18.89 -26.91
N VAL A 10 2.20 -18.01 -27.86
CA VAL A 10 1.53 -18.42 -29.11
C VAL A 10 2.52 -19.08 -30.08
N ASP A 11 2.02 -20.01 -30.90
CA ASP A 11 2.86 -20.69 -31.88
C ASP A 11 3.29 -19.75 -33.02
N LEU A 12 4.59 -19.76 -33.31
CA LEU A 12 5.25 -18.98 -34.36
C LEU A 12 5.87 -19.86 -35.45
N SER A 13 5.57 -21.16 -35.47
CA SER A 13 6.00 -22.10 -36.50
C SER A 13 5.50 -21.64 -37.87
N GLU A 14 4.20 -21.35 -37.96
CA GLU A 14 3.49 -20.84 -39.14
C GLU A 14 2.81 -19.49 -38.85
N VAL A 15 3.02 -18.54 -39.76
CA VAL A 15 2.44 -17.19 -39.68
C VAL A 15 1.94 -16.75 -41.05
N GLN A 16 0.80 -16.07 -41.09
CA GLN A 16 0.28 -15.47 -42.32
C GLN A 16 1.10 -14.24 -42.71
N ASP A 17 1.25 -13.95 -44.00
CA ASP A 17 1.93 -12.73 -44.46
C ASP A 17 1.12 -11.49 -44.01
N PRO A 18 1.68 -10.59 -43.18
CA PRO A 18 0.94 -9.44 -42.68
C PRO A 18 0.72 -8.36 -43.74
N ASN A 19 1.28 -8.52 -44.96
CA ASN A 19 1.17 -7.57 -46.08
C ASN A 19 1.70 -6.16 -45.76
N PHE A 20 2.64 -6.04 -44.82
CA PHE A 20 3.33 -4.79 -44.54
C PHE A 20 4.54 -4.61 -45.46
N THR A 21 4.51 -3.56 -46.27
CA THR A 21 5.54 -3.21 -47.26
C THR A 21 6.90 -2.88 -46.64
N ASP A 22 6.93 -2.47 -45.37
CA ASP A 22 8.13 -2.09 -44.62
C ASP A 22 8.60 -3.16 -43.61
N VAL A 23 8.02 -4.36 -43.67
CA VAL A 23 8.40 -5.53 -42.84
C VAL A 23 8.61 -6.75 -43.74
N PRO A 24 9.75 -6.85 -44.46
CA PRO A 24 10.04 -8.02 -45.29
C PRO A 24 10.22 -9.30 -44.46
N LYS A 25 10.07 -10.49 -45.06
CA LYS A 25 10.19 -11.81 -44.38
C LYS A 25 11.49 -12.00 -43.58
N GLY A 26 12.58 -11.37 -44.01
CA GLY A 26 13.87 -11.39 -43.28
C GLY A 26 13.97 -10.37 -42.12
N PHE A 27 12.95 -9.54 -41.90
CA PHE A 27 12.96 -8.53 -40.85
C PHE A 27 12.98 -9.20 -39.47
N SER A 28 13.89 -8.74 -38.61
CA SER A 28 13.97 -9.25 -37.25
C SER A 28 12.66 -8.92 -36.51
N GLY A 29 11.92 -9.96 -36.10
CA GLY A 29 10.59 -9.79 -35.50
C GLY A 29 9.42 -9.96 -36.48
N TYR A 30 9.67 -10.36 -37.74
CA TYR A 30 8.64 -10.58 -38.75
C TYR A 30 7.55 -11.53 -38.25
N LYS A 31 7.92 -12.68 -37.67
CA LYS A 31 6.97 -13.69 -37.18
C LYS A 31 6.06 -13.13 -36.08
N GLU A 32 6.62 -12.39 -35.13
CA GLU A 32 5.84 -11.78 -34.07
C GLU A 32 4.91 -10.67 -34.58
N ILE A 33 5.35 -9.87 -35.56
CA ILE A 33 4.49 -8.85 -36.21
C ILE A 33 3.37 -9.53 -37.01
N ALA A 34 3.71 -10.58 -37.76
CA ALA A 34 2.78 -11.37 -38.55
C ALA A 34 1.69 -12.01 -37.67
N LYS A 35 2.09 -12.68 -36.59
CA LYS A 35 1.16 -13.29 -35.64
C LYS A 35 0.31 -12.24 -34.92
N ALA A 36 0.89 -11.10 -34.54
CA ALA A 36 0.12 -10.01 -33.95
C ALA A 36 -0.95 -9.44 -34.91
N LYS A 37 -0.69 -9.41 -36.22
CA LYS A 37 -1.68 -8.98 -37.22
C LYS A 37 -2.76 -10.05 -37.42
N GLU A 38 -2.37 -11.33 -37.45
CA GLU A 38 -3.28 -12.48 -37.55
C GLU A 38 -4.26 -12.56 -36.36
N LEU A 39 -3.78 -12.22 -35.16
CA LEU A 39 -4.57 -12.14 -33.93
C LEU A 39 -5.32 -10.80 -33.78
N GLU A 40 -5.33 -9.94 -34.81
CA GLU A 40 -6.02 -8.64 -34.82
C GLU A 40 -5.56 -7.63 -33.74
N ILE A 41 -4.43 -7.89 -33.06
CA ILE A 41 -3.85 -7.00 -32.04
C ILE A 41 -3.34 -5.68 -32.67
N ILE A 42 -2.91 -5.72 -33.93
CA ILE A 42 -2.37 -4.57 -34.66
C ILE A 42 -2.93 -4.43 -36.07
N ASP A 43 -3.00 -3.19 -36.55
CA ASP A 43 -3.39 -2.87 -37.94
C ASP A 43 -2.30 -2.21 -38.78
N GLY A 44 -1.20 -1.80 -38.15
CA GLY A 44 -0.20 -0.93 -38.76
C GLY A 44 -0.59 0.56 -38.68
N VAL A 45 0.14 1.40 -39.41
CA VAL A 45 -0.02 2.86 -39.39
C VAL A 45 -0.74 3.42 -40.62
N GLY A 46 -1.33 2.54 -41.44
CA GLY A 46 -1.94 2.87 -42.73
C GLY A 46 -0.98 2.77 -43.91
N GLY A 47 -1.52 2.80 -45.14
CA GLY A 47 -0.74 2.73 -46.38
C GLY A 47 0.06 1.43 -46.55
N GLY A 48 -0.40 0.32 -45.95
CA GLY A 48 0.30 -0.97 -45.98
C GLY A 48 1.63 -0.97 -45.23
N LYS A 49 1.77 -0.16 -44.16
CA LYS A 49 2.99 -0.06 -43.36
C LYS A 49 2.74 -0.37 -41.88
N PHE A 50 3.75 -0.94 -41.23
CA PHE A 50 3.79 -1.16 -39.79
C PHE A 50 4.59 -0.09 -39.03
N ALA A 51 5.61 0.49 -39.66
CA ALA A 51 6.56 1.44 -39.08
C ALA A 51 7.34 0.91 -37.85
N PRO A 52 8.17 -0.13 -38.00
CA PRO A 52 8.80 -0.84 -36.87
C PRO A 52 9.78 -0.01 -36.01
N LYS A 53 10.22 1.16 -36.51
CA LYS A 53 11.12 2.08 -35.80
C LYS A 53 10.39 3.26 -35.15
N ALA A 54 9.09 3.42 -35.39
CA ALA A 54 8.32 4.51 -34.81
C ALA A 54 8.14 4.29 -33.30
N SER A 55 8.12 5.39 -32.55
CA SER A 55 7.75 5.36 -31.14
C SER A 55 6.25 5.08 -30.99
N LEU A 56 5.91 4.30 -29.98
CA LEU A 56 4.54 3.98 -29.63
C LEU A 56 3.99 5.04 -28.67
N THR A 57 2.79 5.55 -28.91
CA THR A 57 2.10 6.42 -27.95
C THR A 57 1.42 5.59 -26.85
N ARG A 58 1.15 6.21 -25.70
CA ARG A 58 0.44 5.54 -24.61
C ARG A 58 -0.97 5.07 -25.01
N ALA A 59 -1.67 5.81 -25.86
CA ALA A 59 -2.97 5.38 -26.39
C ALA A 59 -2.86 4.14 -27.29
N GLN A 60 -1.84 4.06 -28.15
CA GLN A 60 -1.63 2.88 -28.99
C GLN A 60 -1.21 1.66 -28.17
N MET A 61 -0.39 1.85 -27.13
CA MET A 61 -0.10 0.77 -26.18
C MET A 61 -1.39 0.30 -25.48
N ALA A 62 -2.26 1.21 -25.04
CA ALA A 62 -3.52 0.83 -24.40
C ALA A 62 -4.35 -0.08 -25.30
N LYS A 63 -4.54 0.31 -26.58
CA LYS A 63 -5.18 -0.56 -27.58
C LYS A 63 -4.48 -1.92 -27.67
N ILE A 64 -3.16 -1.93 -27.89
CA ILE A 64 -2.39 -3.17 -28.05
C ILE A 64 -2.56 -4.12 -26.87
N LEU A 65 -2.50 -3.63 -25.62
CA LEU A 65 -2.65 -4.48 -24.44
C LEU A 65 -4.10 -4.93 -24.25
N SER A 66 -5.08 -4.07 -24.54
CA SER A 66 -6.48 -4.45 -24.49
C SER A 66 -6.81 -5.57 -25.47
N GLU A 67 -6.40 -5.44 -26.74
CA GLU A 67 -6.67 -6.45 -27.77
C GLU A 67 -5.85 -7.73 -27.55
N ALA A 68 -4.61 -7.62 -27.03
CA ALA A 68 -3.77 -8.79 -26.81
C ALA A 68 -4.27 -9.71 -25.68
N TYR A 69 -4.98 -9.15 -24.71
CA TYR A 69 -5.40 -9.85 -23.49
C TYR A 69 -6.91 -9.77 -23.26
N ASP A 70 -7.68 -9.41 -24.30
CA ASP A 70 -9.13 -9.26 -24.27
C ASP A 70 -9.63 -8.49 -23.03
N LEU A 71 -8.97 -7.36 -22.73
CA LEU A 71 -9.25 -6.59 -21.51
C LEU A 71 -10.59 -5.87 -21.62
N GLU A 72 -11.52 -6.22 -20.73
CA GLU A 72 -12.81 -5.55 -20.60
C GLU A 72 -12.80 -4.53 -19.45
N GLY A 73 -13.52 -3.42 -19.63
CA GLY A 73 -13.73 -2.43 -18.57
C GLY A 73 -15.02 -2.70 -17.81
N GLN A 74 -14.93 -2.99 -16.50
CA GLN A 74 -16.12 -3.10 -15.65
C GLN A 74 -16.64 -1.74 -15.16
N ASP A 75 -15.76 -0.74 -15.11
CA ASP A 75 -16.04 0.62 -14.67
C ASP A 75 -15.58 1.63 -15.73
N ASP A 76 -16.36 2.71 -15.96
CA ASP A 76 -15.93 3.83 -16.83
C ASP A 76 -14.96 4.74 -16.06
N ILE A 77 -13.70 4.32 -15.98
CA ILE A 77 -12.63 5.11 -15.34
C ILE A 77 -12.12 6.15 -16.34
N THR A 78 -12.32 7.42 -16.00
CA THR A 78 -12.00 8.55 -16.86
C THR A 78 -10.73 9.28 -16.42
N PHE A 79 -10.06 9.92 -17.38
CA PHE A 79 -8.92 10.79 -17.17
C PHE A 79 -9.22 12.17 -17.73
N THR A 80 -8.74 13.22 -17.07
CA THR A 80 -9.08 14.62 -17.39
C THR A 80 -8.68 15.06 -18.80
N ASP A 81 -7.68 14.40 -19.40
CA ASP A 81 -7.17 14.69 -20.75
C ASP A 81 -7.64 13.67 -21.81
N VAL A 82 -8.55 12.75 -21.46
CA VAL A 82 -9.14 11.78 -22.36
C VAL A 82 -10.62 12.11 -22.54
N LYS A 83 -10.93 12.83 -23.62
CA LYS A 83 -12.32 13.17 -23.98
C LYS A 83 -13.13 11.93 -24.34
N ASP A 84 -14.45 11.99 -24.15
CA ASP A 84 -15.35 10.89 -24.52
C ASP A 84 -15.24 10.48 -26.00
N SER A 85 -14.96 11.44 -26.88
CA SER A 85 -14.79 11.21 -28.31
C SER A 85 -13.39 10.68 -28.69
N HIS A 86 -12.48 10.47 -27.74
CA HIS A 86 -11.13 10.01 -28.04
C HIS A 86 -11.18 8.53 -28.45
N TRP A 87 -10.61 8.19 -29.61
CA TRP A 87 -10.65 6.83 -30.17
C TRP A 87 -10.15 5.74 -29.21
N ALA A 88 -9.21 6.09 -28.33
CA ALA A 88 -8.64 5.17 -27.35
C ALA A 88 -9.37 5.14 -26.00
N LYS A 89 -10.49 5.85 -25.82
CA LYS A 89 -11.17 5.98 -24.52
C LYS A 89 -11.46 4.61 -23.90
N ALA A 90 -12.10 3.72 -24.67
CA ALA A 90 -12.48 2.39 -24.18
C ALA A 90 -11.26 1.56 -23.75
N TYR A 91 -10.18 1.54 -24.55
CA TYR A 91 -8.96 0.82 -24.21
C TYR A 91 -8.25 1.39 -22.97
N ILE A 92 -8.20 2.72 -22.87
CA ILE A 92 -7.61 3.39 -21.71
C ILE A 92 -8.42 3.07 -20.45
N SER A 93 -9.76 3.11 -20.56
CA SER A 93 -10.65 2.72 -19.46
C SER A 93 -10.45 1.26 -19.08
N ALA A 94 -10.40 0.33 -20.03
CA ALA A 94 -10.18 -1.09 -19.76
C ALA A 94 -8.86 -1.33 -19.01
N LEU A 95 -7.75 -0.69 -19.42
CA LEU A 95 -6.49 -0.76 -18.69
C LEU A 95 -6.61 -0.23 -17.26
N ALA A 96 -7.36 0.86 -17.07
CA ALA A 96 -7.56 1.45 -15.75
C ALA A 96 -8.44 0.56 -14.87
N SER A 97 -9.55 0.01 -15.39
CA SER A 97 -10.43 -0.91 -14.66
C SER A 97 -9.69 -2.18 -14.22
N ASN A 98 -8.75 -2.65 -15.04
CA ASN A 98 -7.87 -3.79 -14.70
C ASN A 98 -6.61 -3.37 -13.92
N ARG A 99 -6.53 -2.11 -13.47
CA ARG A 99 -5.41 -1.53 -12.68
C ARG A 99 -4.03 -1.67 -13.30
N ILE A 100 -3.97 -1.85 -14.61
CA ILE A 100 -2.73 -1.81 -15.39
C ILE A 100 -2.17 -0.38 -15.41
N THR A 101 -3.05 0.62 -15.29
CA THR A 101 -2.68 2.04 -15.16
C THR A 101 -3.54 2.76 -14.12
N ILE A 102 -2.94 3.73 -13.44
CA ILE A 102 -3.63 4.70 -12.57
C ILE A 102 -3.50 6.14 -13.12
N GLY A 103 -2.98 6.30 -14.33
CA GLY A 103 -2.63 7.60 -14.89
C GLY A 103 -1.44 8.26 -14.19
N TYR A 104 -1.44 9.59 -14.20
CA TYR A 104 -0.48 10.46 -13.53
C TYR A 104 -1.13 11.11 -12.30
N PRO A 105 -0.33 11.57 -11.31
CA PRO A 105 -0.86 12.21 -10.09
C PRO A 105 -1.75 13.46 -10.35
N ASP A 106 -1.63 14.08 -11.52
CA ASP A 106 -2.46 15.21 -11.96
C ASP A 106 -3.82 14.78 -12.56
N GLY A 107 -4.17 13.49 -12.50
CA GLY A 107 -5.41 12.94 -13.04
C GLY A 107 -5.42 12.79 -14.57
N THR A 108 -4.26 12.86 -15.23
CA THR A 108 -4.13 12.68 -16.69
C THR A 108 -3.67 11.28 -17.07
N PHE A 109 -3.97 10.84 -18.30
CA PHE A 109 -3.39 9.64 -18.91
C PHE A 109 -2.26 9.97 -19.89
N ARG A 110 -2.27 11.16 -20.51
CA ARG A 110 -1.32 11.63 -21.53
C ARG A 110 -1.28 10.72 -22.78
N PRO A 111 -2.41 10.55 -23.49
CA PRO A 111 -2.56 9.54 -24.55
C PRO A 111 -1.58 9.72 -25.72
N LYS A 112 -1.16 10.96 -26.00
CA LYS A 112 -0.23 11.31 -27.10
C LYS A 112 1.24 11.20 -26.71
N LYS A 113 1.57 11.03 -25.43
CA LYS A 113 2.96 10.92 -24.98
C LYS A 113 3.53 9.60 -25.50
N ASN A 114 4.75 9.65 -26.05
CA ASN A 114 5.50 8.45 -26.40
C ASN A 114 5.84 7.66 -25.13
N ILE A 115 5.64 6.35 -25.18
CA ILE A 115 5.94 5.47 -24.07
C ILE A 115 7.41 5.03 -24.09
N THR A 116 7.99 4.92 -22.91
CA THR A 116 9.31 4.32 -22.69
C THR A 116 9.24 2.79 -22.58
N ARG A 117 10.38 2.11 -22.70
CA ARG A 117 10.44 0.66 -22.49
C ARG A 117 10.07 0.29 -21.04
N GLN A 118 10.48 1.11 -20.07
CA GLN A 118 10.18 0.92 -18.65
C GLN A 118 8.68 1.05 -18.38
N GLU A 119 8.03 2.09 -18.90
CA GLU A 119 6.58 2.25 -18.76
C GLU A 119 5.84 1.06 -19.41
N PHE A 120 6.26 0.61 -20.59
CA PHE A 120 5.66 -0.56 -21.24
C PHE A 120 5.80 -1.83 -20.39
N SER A 121 7.01 -2.11 -19.87
CA SER A 121 7.26 -3.26 -19.00
C SER A 121 6.45 -3.20 -17.71
N ALA A 122 6.25 -2.01 -17.13
CA ALA A 122 5.43 -1.86 -15.92
C ALA A 122 3.95 -2.19 -16.19
N PHE A 123 3.41 -1.78 -17.33
CA PHE A 123 2.02 -2.10 -17.71
C PHE A 123 1.85 -3.61 -17.93
N LEU A 124 2.78 -4.23 -18.66
CA LEU A 124 2.74 -5.66 -18.89
C LEU A 124 2.91 -6.45 -17.57
N ALA A 125 3.85 -6.05 -16.71
CA ALA A 125 4.06 -6.70 -15.41
C ALA A 125 2.83 -6.64 -14.50
N ARG A 126 2.11 -5.51 -14.49
CA ARG A 126 0.84 -5.36 -13.74
C ARG A 126 -0.26 -6.30 -14.23
N HIS A 127 -0.31 -6.54 -15.54
CA HIS A 127 -1.26 -7.50 -16.09
C HIS A 127 -0.89 -8.94 -15.71
N LEU A 128 0.38 -9.29 -15.81
CA LEU A 128 0.85 -10.67 -15.63
C LEU A 128 0.99 -11.07 -14.16
N ASN A 129 1.19 -10.12 -13.26
CA ASN A 129 1.47 -10.40 -11.86
C ASN A 129 0.93 -9.31 -10.94
N GLU A 130 0.00 -9.72 -10.07
CA GLU A 130 -0.69 -8.89 -9.09
C GLU A 130 0.25 -8.13 -8.15
N ALA A 131 1.45 -8.65 -7.86
CA ALA A 131 2.43 -7.97 -7.02
C ALA A 131 2.89 -6.61 -7.60
N PHE A 132 2.76 -6.40 -8.92
CA PHE A 132 3.09 -5.13 -9.56
C PHE A 132 1.90 -4.19 -9.69
N VAL A 133 0.67 -4.66 -9.40
CA VAL A 133 -0.54 -3.85 -9.44
C VAL A 133 -0.45 -2.76 -8.37
N PRO A 134 -0.58 -1.48 -8.76
CA PRO A 134 -0.53 -0.39 -7.81
C PRO A 134 -1.81 -0.40 -6.96
N HIS A 135 -1.63 -0.38 -5.65
CA HIS A 135 -2.69 -0.25 -4.66
C HIS A 135 -2.48 1.03 -3.86
N GLU A 136 -3.55 1.75 -3.60
CA GLU A 136 -3.57 2.87 -2.67
C GLU A 136 -3.89 2.32 -1.28
N TYR A 137 -3.01 2.59 -0.32
CA TYR A 137 -3.17 2.16 1.06
C TYR A 137 -3.50 3.37 1.92
N GLY A 138 -4.55 3.26 2.73
CA GLY A 138 -4.90 4.30 3.68
C GLY A 138 -3.86 4.48 4.80
N ASN A 139 -3.05 3.45 5.07
CA ASN A 139 -1.91 3.54 5.97
C ASN A 139 -0.84 2.50 5.60
N LYS A 140 0.41 2.73 6.02
CA LYS A 140 1.48 1.75 5.92
C LYS A 140 1.17 0.56 6.83
N LEU A 141 1.42 -0.64 6.33
CA LEU A 141 1.17 -1.88 7.05
C LEU A 141 1.81 -1.90 8.44
N SER A 142 3.10 -1.61 8.52
CA SER A 142 3.82 -1.60 9.79
C SER A 142 3.30 -0.53 10.75
N ASN A 143 2.72 0.57 10.24
CA ASN A 143 2.11 1.57 11.11
C ASN A 143 0.85 1.03 11.78
N ILE A 144 0.00 0.30 11.06
CA ILE A 144 -1.19 -0.35 11.65
C ILE A 144 -0.82 -1.40 12.68
N ILE A 145 0.22 -2.20 12.41
CA ILE A 145 0.77 -3.15 13.39
C ILE A 145 1.34 -2.44 14.62
N ASN A 146 1.87 -1.23 14.47
CA ASN A 146 2.28 -0.33 15.56
C ASN A 146 1.11 0.59 16.00
N SER A 147 -0.07 0.02 16.25
CA SER A 147 -1.31 0.69 16.71
C SER A 147 -2.03 1.59 15.69
N GLY A 148 -1.36 2.07 14.65
CA GLY A 148 -1.98 2.82 13.56
C GLY A 148 -2.53 4.19 13.96
N ASN A 149 -1.91 4.86 14.94
CA ASN A 149 -2.42 6.14 15.45
C ASN A 149 -2.16 7.32 14.50
N PHE A 150 -1.30 7.13 13.50
CA PHE A 150 -0.89 8.14 12.53
C PHE A 150 -1.09 7.64 11.12
N ALA A 151 -1.57 8.51 10.23
CA ALA A 151 -1.68 8.24 8.80
C ALA A 151 -1.32 9.49 7.99
N LYS A 152 -0.57 9.34 6.90
CA LYS A 152 -0.18 10.46 6.02
C LYS A 152 -1.06 10.50 4.79
N SER A 153 -1.45 11.69 4.35
CA SER A 153 -2.03 11.91 3.02
C SER A 153 -1.64 13.28 2.48
N GLY A 154 -0.91 13.30 1.36
CA GLY A 154 -0.24 14.50 0.87
C GLY A 154 0.73 15.06 1.91
N ASP A 155 0.70 16.37 2.12
CA ASP A 155 1.55 17.07 3.10
C ASP A 155 0.96 17.07 4.52
N TRP A 156 -0.05 16.24 4.79
CA TRP A 156 -0.74 16.19 6.08
C TRP A 156 -0.53 14.85 6.78
N VAL A 157 -0.27 14.92 8.09
CA VAL A 157 -0.29 13.76 8.98
C VAL A 157 -1.53 13.87 9.88
N TYR A 158 -2.37 12.87 9.80
CA TYR A 158 -3.59 12.73 10.59
C TYR A 158 -3.30 11.86 11.80
N PHE A 159 -3.87 12.19 12.95
CA PHE A 159 -3.67 11.45 14.19
C PHE A 159 -4.85 11.54 15.13
N GLY A 160 -4.93 10.57 16.05
CA GLY A 160 -5.89 10.55 17.14
C GLY A 160 -5.34 11.20 18.41
N ASP A 161 -6.06 12.18 18.96
CA ASP A 161 -5.76 12.81 20.27
C ASP A 161 -7.01 13.51 20.80
N ALA A 162 -7.86 12.79 21.55
CA ALA A 162 -9.19 13.27 21.93
C ALA A 162 -9.97 13.89 20.72
N GLY A 163 -10.13 13.08 19.68
CA GLY A 163 -10.64 13.50 18.38
C GLY A 163 -9.69 13.14 17.23
N ILE A 164 -10.00 13.64 16.03
CA ILE A 164 -9.14 13.50 14.86
C ILE A 164 -8.51 14.85 14.57
N TRP A 165 -7.20 14.87 14.46
CA TRP A 165 -6.40 16.04 14.13
C TRP A 165 -5.61 15.81 12.85
N LYS A 166 -5.18 16.90 12.24
CA LYS A 166 -4.17 16.88 11.18
C LYS A 166 -3.15 17.98 11.41
N VAL A 167 -1.90 17.67 11.10
CA VAL A 167 -0.79 18.61 11.11
C VAL A 167 -0.12 18.63 9.74
N SER A 168 0.30 19.80 9.28
CA SER A 168 1.12 19.88 8.07
C SER A 168 2.49 19.26 8.33
N GLU A 169 3.16 18.73 7.31
CA GLU A 169 4.44 18.02 7.47
C GLU A 169 5.55 18.91 8.07
N ASN A 170 5.49 20.21 7.80
CA ASN A 170 6.32 21.26 8.41
C ASN A 170 5.78 21.82 9.73
N GLU A 171 4.68 21.26 10.22
CA GLU A 171 4.01 21.57 11.49
C GLU A 171 3.48 22.98 11.67
N ARG A 172 3.57 23.82 10.63
CA ARG A 172 3.04 25.19 10.65
C ARG A 172 1.53 25.26 10.92
N TYR A 173 0.78 24.22 10.57
CA TYR A 173 -0.67 24.20 10.70
C TYR A 173 -1.13 22.95 11.44
N VAL A 174 -1.77 23.12 12.58
CA VAL A 174 -2.46 22.08 13.33
C VAL A 174 -3.95 22.38 13.29
N ASN A 175 -4.74 21.45 12.77
CA ASN A 175 -6.18 21.62 12.61
C ASN A 175 -6.92 20.43 13.20
N ARG A 176 -7.99 20.73 13.92
CA ARG A 176 -8.93 19.70 14.34
C ARG A 176 -9.84 19.33 13.16
N VAL A 177 -9.96 18.04 12.89
CA VAL A 177 -10.89 17.49 11.90
C VAL A 177 -12.23 17.13 12.56
N ALA A 178 -12.19 16.50 13.73
CA ALA A 178 -13.39 16.09 14.46
C ALA A 178 -13.20 16.07 15.98
N SER A 179 -14.30 16.28 16.72
CA SER A 179 -14.26 16.46 18.17
C SER A 179 -14.30 15.19 19.03
N ASP A 180 -13.90 15.37 20.29
CA ASP A 180 -13.59 14.46 21.40
C ASP A 180 -14.78 13.65 21.94
N GLN A 181 -16.00 14.18 21.89
CA GLN A 181 -17.13 13.51 22.54
C GLN A 181 -17.57 12.19 21.85
N GLU A 182 -17.00 11.85 20.69
CA GLU A 182 -17.40 10.64 19.95
C GLU A 182 -16.27 9.94 19.15
N ASN A 183 -14.99 10.34 19.26
CA ASN A 183 -13.95 9.93 18.30
C ASN A 183 -12.60 9.58 18.93
N ASN A 184 -12.55 8.50 19.71
CA ASN A 184 -11.27 7.90 20.11
C ASN A 184 -10.77 6.98 19.00
N VAL A 185 -9.62 7.29 18.40
CA VAL A 185 -9.17 6.72 17.13
C VAL A 185 -8.17 5.59 17.38
N ALA A 186 -8.41 4.44 16.76
CA ALA A 186 -7.42 3.37 16.59
C ALA A 186 -7.36 2.96 15.10
N PHE A 187 -6.20 2.49 14.64
CA PHE A 187 -6.01 1.95 13.29
C PHE A 187 -6.48 2.91 12.17
N LEU A 188 -5.99 4.14 12.22
CA LEU A 188 -6.33 5.24 11.31
C LEU A 188 -5.86 4.94 9.88
N ASN A 189 -6.72 5.24 8.91
CA ASN A 189 -6.45 5.12 7.48
C ASN A 189 -6.96 6.38 6.76
N VAL A 190 -6.20 6.91 5.80
CA VAL A 190 -6.58 8.08 5.02
C VAL A 190 -6.38 7.81 3.54
N ILE A 191 -7.47 7.75 2.79
CA ILE A 191 -7.50 7.39 1.37
C ILE A 191 -8.50 8.27 0.62
N GLY A 192 -8.12 8.79 -0.57
CA GLY A 192 -8.92 9.80 -1.26
C GLY A 192 -9.29 10.97 -0.34
N ASP A 193 -10.57 11.36 -0.28
CA ASP A 193 -11.07 12.43 0.60
C ASP A 193 -11.50 11.97 2.00
N TRP A 194 -11.31 10.69 2.32
CA TRP A 194 -11.88 10.05 3.49
C TRP A 194 -10.83 9.61 4.49
N ILE A 195 -11.24 9.66 5.76
CA ILE A 195 -10.53 9.12 6.91
C ILE A 195 -11.38 7.98 7.45
N TYR A 196 -10.78 6.81 7.64
CA TYR A 196 -11.40 5.62 8.21
C TYR A 196 -10.67 5.24 9.50
N TYR A 197 -11.40 4.80 10.51
CA TYR A 197 -10.84 4.47 11.81
C TYR A 197 -11.76 3.54 12.59
N SER A 198 -11.16 2.80 13.52
CA SER A 198 -11.89 2.09 14.56
C SER A 198 -12.10 3.00 15.76
N ASN A 199 -13.33 3.10 16.23
CA ASN A 199 -13.69 4.00 17.33
C ASN A 199 -13.57 3.30 18.69
N ALA A 200 -12.51 3.56 19.43
CA ALA A 200 -12.23 2.96 20.73
C ALA A 200 -13.22 3.36 21.85
N GLN A 201 -14.02 4.41 21.67
CA GLN A 201 -15.13 4.73 22.58
C GLN A 201 -16.44 4.00 22.24
N ASP A 202 -16.54 3.43 21.04
CA ASP A 202 -17.75 2.79 20.50
C ASP A 202 -17.45 1.37 20.03
N ASN A 203 -16.96 0.55 20.96
CA ASN A 203 -16.66 -0.87 20.77
C ASN A 203 -15.79 -1.18 19.55
N LEU A 204 -14.84 -0.29 19.20
CA LEU A 204 -14.02 -0.40 17.99
C LEU A 204 -14.82 -0.52 16.68
N SER A 205 -16.03 0.05 16.64
CA SER A 205 -16.83 0.15 15.42
C SER A 205 -16.09 0.95 14.34
N ILE A 206 -16.26 0.58 13.07
CA ILE A 206 -15.62 1.29 11.96
C ILE A 206 -16.45 2.52 11.61
N TYR A 207 -15.78 3.67 11.56
CA TYR A 207 -16.32 4.92 11.08
C TYR A 207 -15.53 5.43 9.88
N LYS A 208 -16.20 6.27 9.08
CA LYS A 208 -15.54 7.18 8.15
C LYS A 208 -15.96 8.61 8.37
N ILE A 209 -15.11 9.55 7.98
CA ILE A 209 -15.37 10.98 7.98
C ILE A 209 -14.54 11.63 6.86
N LYS A 210 -15.02 12.73 6.27
CA LYS A 210 -14.21 13.45 5.28
C LYS A 210 -13.05 14.17 5.96
N LYS A 211 -12.00 14.46 5.19
CA LYS A 211 -10.82 15.25 5.63
C LYS A 211 -11.15 16.69 6.09
N ASP A 212 -12.34 17.18 5.75
CA ASP A 212 -12.90 18.46 6.19
C ASP A 212 -13.75 18.37 7.46
N GLY A 213 -13.93 17.17 8.03
CA GLY A 213 -14.74 16.92 9.23
C GLY A 213 -16.22 16.67 8.97
N SER A 214 -16.70 16.76 7.73
CA SER A 214 -18.10 16.51 7.39
C SER A 214 -18.37 15.03 7.08
N GLY A 215 -19.67 14.67 7.00
CA GLY A 215 -20.09 13.37 6.48
C GLY A 215 -19.69 12.16 7.33
N ARG A 216 -19.55 12.32 8.65
CA ARG A 216 -19.24 11.21 9.55
C ARG A 216 -20.32 10.13 9.48
N GLN A 217 -19.90 8.88 9.33
CA GLN A 217 -20.79 7.73 9.18
C GLN A 217 -20.20 6.51 9.89
N LYS A 218 -21.02 5.77 10.65
CA LYS A 218 -20.71 4.41 11.12
C LYS A 218 -20.90 3.42 9.96
N LEU A 219 -19.88 2.64 9.63
CA LEU A 219 -19.89 1.64 8.55
C LEU A 219 -20.13 0.22 9.06
N VAL A 220 -19.45 -0.15 10.16
CA VAL A 220 -19.54 -1.48 10.75
C VAL A 220 -19.77 -1.34 12.25
N ASN A 221 -20.82 -1.99 12.75
CA ASN A 221 -21.20 -1.99 14.16
C ASN A 221 -20.72 -3.28 14.85
N ALA A 222 -19.40 -3.45 14.91
CA ALA A 222 -18.74 -4.58 15.56
C ALA A 222 -17.27 -4.24 15.83
N PRO A 223 -16.59 -4.91 16.78
CA PRO A 223 -15.18 -4.69 17.01
C PRO A 223 -14.33 -4.97 15.77
N ALA A 224 -13.59 -3.96 15.36
CA ALA A 224 -12.66 -4.02 14.24
C ALA A 224 -11.27 -3.58 14.70
N MET A 225 -10.38 -4.54 14.91
CA MET A 225 -8.97 -4.31 15.19
C MET A 225 -8.15 -4.40 13.90
N TYR A 226 -6.99 -3.73 13.87
CA TYR A 226 -6.09 -3.72 12.71
C TYR A 226 -6.82 -3.36 11.42
N LEU A 227 -7.61 -2.28 11.45
CA LEU A 227 -8.30 -1.78 10.27
C LEU A 227 -7.27 -1.39 9.21
N HIS A 228 -7.40 -1.96 8.03
CA HIS A 228 -6.71 -1.56 6.82
C HIS A 228 -7.72 -1.11 5.79
N VAL A 229 -7.47 0.01 5.13
CA VAL A 229 -8.21 0.41 3.94
C VAL A 229 -7.27 0.38 2.76
N VAL A 230 -7.60 -0.44 1.77
CA VAL A 230 -6.84 -0.61 0.54
C VAL A 230 -7.80 -0.40 -0.61
N ASP A 231 -7.56 0.65 -1.39
CA ASP A 231 -8.45 1.09 -2.46
C ASP A 231 -9.88 1.31 -1.96
N ASP A 232 -10.84 0.56 -2.48
CA ASP A 232 -12.25 0.64 -2.11
C ASP A 232 -12.68 -0.44 -1.10
N TRP A 233 -11.74 -1.20 -0.54
CA TRP A 233 -11.98 -2.25 0.45
C TRP A 233 -11.40 -1.90 1.83
N MET A 234 -12.14 -2.30 2.86
CA MET A 234 -11.71 -2.30 4.26
C MET A 234 -11.50 -3.74 4.70
N TYR A 235 -10.46 -3.99 5.48
CA TYR A 235 -10.11 -5.28 6.07
C TYR A 235 -9.88 -5.10 7.56
N TYR A 236 -10.38 -6.03 8.38
CA TYR A 236 -10.22 -5.92 9.83
C TYR A 236 -10.32 -7.28 10.52
N THR A 237 -9.66 -7.37 11.67
CA THR A 237 -9.80 -8.49 12.60
C THR A 237 -10.97 -8.24 13.54
N ASN A 238 -11.91 -9.18 13.61
CA ASN A 238 -12.95 -9.19 14.63
C ASN A 238 -12.61 -10.22 15.73
N PRO A 239 -12.22 -9.79 16.94
CA PRO A 239 -11.85 -10.69 18.03
C PRO A 239 -13.03 -11.51 18.56
N GLU A 240 -14.25 -10.95 18.60
CA GLU A 240 -15.45 -11.66 19.09
C GLU A 240 -15.88 -12.80 18.16
N LYS A 241 -15.60 -12.65 16.86
CA LYS A 241 -15.92 -13.64 15.82
C LYS A 241 -14.73 -14.52 15.45
N GLU A 242 -13.57 -14.29 16.07
CA GLU A 242 -12.31 -15.00 15.80
C GLU A 242 -11.96 -15.06 14.30
N ALA A 243 -12.26 -14.00 13.55
CA ALA A 243 -12.11 -14.01 12.10
C ALA A 243 -11.71 -12.66 11.52
N ILE A 244 -11.10 -12.72 10.35
CA ILE A 244 -10.80 -11.56 9.51
C ILE A 244 -11.97 -11.36 8.56
N TYR A 245 -12.41 -10.11 8.40
CA TYR A 245 -13.47 -9.70 7.49
C TYR A 245 -12.95 -8.67 6.49
N LYS A 246 -13.66 -8.56 5.36
CA LYS A 246 -13.60 -7.41 4.47
C LYS A 246 -14.97 -6.84 4.17
N ALA A 247 -15.03 -5.56 3.84
CA ALA A 247 -16.23 -4.88 3.34
C ALA A 247 -15.83 -3.75 2.39
N LYS A 248 -16.71 -3.32 1.49
CA LYS A 248 -16.50 -2.10 0.71
C LYS A 248 -16.47 -0.89 1.64
N THR A 249 -15.76 0.16 1.24
CA THR A 249 -15.61 1.44 1.99
C THR A 249 -16.92 2.23 2.18
N ASP A 250 -18.01 1.80 1.54
CA ASP A 250 -19.37 2.27 1.81
C ASP A 250 -20.13 1.44 2.86
N GLY A 251 -19.51 0.38 3.39
CA GLY A 251 -20.08 -0.56 4.35
C GLY A 251 -20.80 -1.76 3.72
N SER A 252 -20.91 -1.82 2.38
CA SER A 252 -21.53 -2.93 1.67
C SER A 252 -20.60 -4.13 1.52
N GLN A 253 -21.11 -5.25 1.00
CA GLN A 253 -20.35 -6.47 0.69
C GLN A 253 -19.47 -6.98 1.84
N LEU A 254 -20.03 -7.06 3.04
CA LEU A 254 -19.36 -7.67 4.18
C LEU A 254 -19.14 -9.17 3.93
N VAL A 255 -17.88 -9.60 3.92
CA VAL A 255 -17.45 -10.97 3.64
C VAL A 255 -16.46 -11.41 4.71
N LYS A 256 -16.67 -12.62 5.25
CA LYS A 256 -15.72 -13.30 6.14
C LYS A 256 -14.59 -13.91 5.29
N ILE A 257 -13.34 -13.70 5.68
CA ILE A 257 -12.16 -14.22 4.95
C ILE A 257 -11.67 -15.54 5.56
N THR A 258 -11.66 -15.66 6.89
CA THR A 258 -11.06 -16.82 7.58
C THR A 258 -12.10 -17.67 8.29
N GLU A 259 -12.25 -18.95 7.91
CA GLU A 259 -13.30 -19.82 8.48
C GLU A 259 -12.95 -20.46 9.84
N THR A 260 -11.69 -20.84 10.05
CA THR A 260 -11.18 -21.51 11.26
C THR A 260 -9.85 -20.87 11.71
N SER A 261 -9.96 -19.74 12.40
CA SER A 261 -8.82 -18.97 12.89
C SER A 261 -9.12 -18.40 14.27
N SER A 262 -8.12 -17.86 14.95
CA SER A 262 -8.28 -16.82 15.97
C SER A 262 -7.17 -15.79 15.77
N PRO A 263 -7.35 -14.85 14.82
CA PRO A 263 -6.33 -13.92 14.39
C PRO A 263 -6.01 -12.92 15.51
N PHE A 264 -4.74 -12.86 15.91
CA PHE A 264 -4.29 -11.90 16.92
C PHE A 264 -3.93 -10.54 16.33
N THR A 265 -3.27 -10.53 15.17
CA THR A 265 -2.98 -9.35 14.36
C THR A 265 -3.31 -9.64 12.91
N SER A 266 -3.61 -8.63 12.11
CA SER A 266 -3.70 -8.79 10.65
C SER A 266 -3.23 -7.55 9.91
N ALA A 267 -2.78 -7.75 8.68
CA ALA A 267 -2.29 -6.68 7.84
C ALA A 267 -2.38 -7.04 6.36
N VAL A 268 -2.65 -6.05 5.50
CA VAL A 268 -2.91 -6.28 4.07
C VAL A 268 -1.79 -5.72 3.20
N HIS A 269 -1.31 -6.52 2.26
CA HIS A 269 -0.32 -6.13 1.26
C HIS A 269 -0.46 -6.96 -0.01
N GLN A 270 -0.52 -6.31 -1.18
CA GLN A 270 -0.52 -6.92 -2.52
C GLN A 270 -1.52 -8.09 -2.67
N GLY A 271 -2.78 -7.87 -2.29
CA GLY A 271 -3.84 -8.87 -2.42
C GLY A 271 -3.78 -10.03 -1.40
N TRP A 272 -2.87 -9.95 -0.42
CA TRP A 272 -2.74 -10.91 0.68
C TRP A 272 -3.04 -10.26 2.02
N VAL A 273 -3.65 -11.04 2.91
CA VAL A 273 -3.77 -10.74 4.34
C VAL A 273 -2.76 -11.60 5.08
N TYR A 274 -1.84 -10.97 5.80
CA TYR A 274 -0.87 -11.59 6.68
C TYR A 274 -1.41 -11.52 8.11
N TYR A 275 -1.33 -12.63 8.86
CA TYR A 275 -1.92 -12.69 10.19
C TYR A 275 -1.33 -13.78 11.06
N VAL A 276 -1.36 -13.54 12.37
CA VAL A 276 -0.98 -14.51 13.39
C VAL A 276 -2.22 -15.27 13.83
N ASP A 277 -2.22 -16.60 13.72
CA ASP A 277 -3.37 -17.43 14.10
C ASP A 277 -3.11 -18.08 15.45
N SER A 278 -3.71 -17.54 16.53
CA SER A 278 -3.51 -18.06 17.88
C SER A 278 -4.08 -19.48 18.08
N LYS A 279 -5.09 -19.86 17.28
CA LYS A 279 -5.73 -21.18 17.34
C LYS A 279 -4.88 -22.26 16.68
N SER A 280 -4.35 -21.97 15.50
CA SER A 280 -3.51 -22.91 14.74
C SER A 280 -2.03 -22.84 15.13
N GLY A 281 -1.60 -21.74 15.74
CA GLY A 281 -0.20 -21.44 16.04
C GLY A 281 0.59 -21.04 14.79
N GLY A 282 1.25 -19.89 14.85
CA GLY A 282 2.17 -19.40 13.83
C GLY A 282 1.61 -18.28 12.96
N PHE A 283 2.39 -17.95 11.92
CA PHE A 283 2.13 -16.82 11.04
C PHE A 283 1.74 -17.30 9.63
N TYR A 284 0.67 -16.73 9.10
CA TYR A 284 0.02 -17.16 7.88
C TYR A 284 -0.19 -16.00 6.92
N ARG A 285 -0.39 -16.32 5.65
CA ARG A 285 -1.07 -15.44 4.71
C ARG A 285 -2.26 -16.13 4.06
N ILE A 286 -3.27 -15.34 3.71
CA ILE A 286 -4.42 -15.78 2.93
C ILE A 286 -4.72 -14.75 1.85
N LYS A 287 -5.08 -15.17 0.63
CA LYS A 287 -5.54 -14.24 -0.40
C LYS A 287 -6.76 -13.48 0.12
N THR A 288 -6.92 -12.23 -0.32
CA THR A 288 -8.04 -11.37 0.10
C THR A 288 -9.42 -11.87 -0.37
N ASP A 289 -9.47 -12.89 -1.22
CA ASP A 289 -10.67 -13.65 -1.57
C ASP A 289 -11.00 -14.80 -0.58
N GLY A 290 -10.09 -15.13 0.33
CA GLY A 290 -10.23 -16.21 1.31
C GLY A 290 -9.91 -17.62 0.79
N ILE A 291 -9.45 -17.76 -0.45
CA ILE A 291 -9.30 -19.08 -1.10
C ILE A 291 -7.93 -19.69 -0.80
N GLN A 292 -6.86 -18.96 -1.10
CA GLN A 292 -5.51 -19.50 -1.00
C GLN A 292 -4.88 -19.12 0.36
N LYS A 293 -4.72 -20.11 1.25
CA LYS A 293 -4.06 -19.95 2.57
C LYS A 293 -2.71 -20.68 2.60
N MET A 294 -1.74 -20.08 3.26
CA MET A 294 -0.38 -20.62 3.43
C MET A 294 0.16 -20.29 4.82
N LYS A 295 0.76 -21.27 5.50
CA LYS A 295 1.57 -21.03 6.70
C LYS A 295 2.95 -20.55 6.25
N LEU A 296 3.40 -19.41 6.77
CA LEU A 296 4.71 -18.84 6.45
C LEU A 296 5.78 -19.35 7.42
N THR A 297 5.47 -19.34 8.72
CA THR A 297 6.39 -19.85 9.75
C THR A 297 5.62 -20.33 10.99
N SER A 298 6.28 -21.14 11.81
CA SER A 298 5.78 -21.56 13.14
C SER A 298 6.26 -20.64 14.27
N ASP A 299 7.05 -19.62 13.96
CA ASP A 299 7.45 -18.59 14.92
C ASP A 299 6.24 -17.87 15.52
N MET A 300 6.41 -17.40 16.76
CA MET A 300 5.44 -16.53 17.41
C MET A 300 5.70 -15.08 17.01
N VAL A 301 5.01 -14.64 15.96
CA VAL A 301 5.19 -13.30 15.39
C VAL A 301 4.39 -12.27 16.20
N THR A 302 5.03 -11.17 16.59
CA THR A 302 4.39 -10.07 17.35
C THR A 302 4.29 -8.76 16.57
N TYR A 303 5.38 -8.36 15.90
CA TYR A 303 5.44 -7.22 14.99
C TYR A 303 5.98 -7.65 13.63
N TYR A 304 5.52 -7.00 12.56
CA TYR A 304 6.00 -7.30 11.21
C TYR A 304 5.79 -6.13 10.25
N ALA A 305 6.62 -6.12 9.21
CA ALA A 305 6.64 -5.12 8.15
C ALA A 305 7.01 -5.78 6.83
N VAL A 306 6.53 -5.22 5.72
CA VAL A 306 7.02 -5.56 4.39
C VAL A 306 7.91 -4.44 3.89
N TYR A 307 9.11 -4.79 3.41
CA TYR A 307 10.07 -3.86 2.84
C TYR A 307 10.79 -4.52 1.66
N GLU A 308 10.84 -3.84 0.51
CA GLU A 308 11.50 -4.33 -0.71
C GLU A 308 11.12 -5.78 -1.11
N GLY A 309 9.87 -6.18 -0.87
CA GLY A 309 9.37 -7.51 -1.20
C GLY A 309 9.75 -8.62 -0.22
N GLU A 310 10.33 -8.29 0.93
CA GLU A 310 10.62 -9.22 2.03
C GLU A 310 9.72 -8.93 3.24
N MET A 311 9.39 -9.98 4.00
CA MET A 311 8.73 -9.88 5.29
C MET A 311 9.77 -9.79 6.39
N TYR A 312 9.75 -8.73 7.19
CA TYR A 312 10.51 -8.58 8.42
C TYR A 312 9.57 -8.81 9.60
N TYR A 313 10.00 -9.51 10.64
CA TYR A 313 9.16 -9.82 11.78
C TYR A 313 9.92 -10.09 13.07
N VAL A 314 9.26 -9.86 14.19
CA VAL A 314 9.78 -10.13 15.54
C VAL A 314 9.35 -11.52 15.99
N ASN A 315 10.29 -12.38 16.39
CA ASN A 315 10.04 -13.72 16.88
C ASN A 315 10.07 -13.77 18.42
N GLU A 316 8.91 -13.87 19.06
CA GLU A 316 8.81 -13.94 20.52
C GLU A 316 9.46 -15.20 21.11
N PHE A 317 9.42 -16.33 20.40
CA PHE A 317 10.06 -17.57 20.85
C PHE A 317 11.59 -17.46 20.89
N ASP A 318 12.17 -16.56 20.11
CA ASP A 318 13.60 -16.26 20.12
C ASP A 318 13.85 -14.85 20.70
N GLN A 319 13.41 -14.64 21.95
CA GLN A 319 13.69 -13.44 22.73
C GLN A 319 13.29 -12.11 22.03
N ASN A 320 12.33 -12.14 21.11
CA ASN A 320 11.90 -10.99 20.31
C ASN A 320 13.02 -10.42 19.43
N HIS A 321 13.86 -11.29 18.87
CA HIS A 321 14.80 -10.93 17.81
C HIS A 321 14.11 -10.70 16.47
N LEU A 322 14.76 -9.93 15.60
CA LEU A 322 14.28 -9.63 14.25
C LEU A 322 14.72 -10.70 13.28
N TYR A 323 13.76 -11.18 12.50
CA TYR A 323 13.94 -12.10 11.39
C TYR A 323 13.44 -11.49 10.09
N LYS A 324 13.84 -12.06 8.97
CA LYS A 324 13.22 -11.82 7.68
C LYS A 324 12.99 -13.12 6.91
N MET A 325 12.11 -13.06 5.91
CA MET A 325 11.83 -14.14 4.96
C MET A 325 11.22 -13.57 3.68
N ASN A 326 11.22 -14.37 2.62
CA ASN A 326 10.42 -14.09 1.43
C ASN A 326 8.91 -14.09 1.79
N LEU A 327 8.09 -13.41 0.99
CA LEU A 327 6.63 -13.33 1.23
C LEU A 327 5.91 -14.70 1.14
N ASP A 328 6.57 -15.73 0.61
CA ASP A 328 6.09 -17.12 0.59
C ASP A 328 6.56 -17.98 1.78
N GLY A 329 7.32 -17.39 2.71
CA GLY A 329 7.87 -18.05 3.90
C GLY A 329 9.22 -18.73 3.67
N SER A 330 9.76 -18.71 2.45
CA SER A 330 11.09 -19.25 2.17
C SER A 330 12.20 -18.29 2.61
N GLN A 331 13.44 -18.80 2.69
CA GLN A 331 14.64 -18.02 3.04
C GLN A 331 14.54 -17.28 4.38
N GLN A 332 13.96 -17.95 5.39
CA GLN A 332 13.90 -17.39 6.73
C GLN A 332 15.31 -17.26 7.34
N GLU A 333 15.67 -16.07 7.81
CA GLU A 333 16.95 -15.80 8.48
C GLU A 333 16.83 -14.75 9.58
N LYS A 334 17.74 -14.80 10.55
CA LYS A 334 17.83 -13.80 11.64
C LYS A 334 18.56 -12.57 11.13
N VAL A 335 17.99 -11.39 11.35
CA VAL A 335 18.54 -10.09 10.94
C VAL A 335 19.29 -9.41 12.09
N LEU A 336 18.70 -9.42 13.29
CA LEU A 336 19.25 -8.72 14.45
C LEU A 336 18.95 -9.48 15.75
N ASP A 337 19.98 -9.72 16.55
CA ASP A 337 19.94 -10.40 17.86
C ASP A 337 19.74 -9.42 19.03
N LYS A 338 18.95 -8.37 18.79
CA LYS A 338 18.51 -7.40 19.80
C LYS A 338 17.04 -7.57 20.08
N SER A 339 16.69 -7.65 21.37
CA SER A 339 15.30 -7.84 21.80
C SER A 339 14.50 -6.54 21.60
N MET A 340 13.34 -6.63 20.93
CA MET A 340 12.52 -5.46 20.62
C MET A 340 11.01 -5.67 20.89
N ILE A 341 10.29 -4.58 21.14
CA ILE A 341 8.83 -4.59 21.41
C ILE A 341 8.04 -3.74 20.41
N GLY A 342 8.63 -3.43 19.26
CA GLY A 342 8.02 -2.69 18.17
C GLY A 342 9.09 -2.25 17.19
N PHE A 343 8.80 -2.28 15.89
CA PHE A 343 9.73 -1.80 14.89
C PHE A 343 9.01 -1.29 13.63
N ASN A 344 9.74 -0.53 12.85
CA ASN A 344 9.38 -0.11 11.51
C ASN A 344 10.65 -0.04 10.66
N ILE A 345 10.48 0.04 9.34
CA ILE A 345 11.59 -0.09 8.39
C ILE A 345 11.42 0.89 7.24
N SER A 346 12.48 1.61 6.91
CA SER A 346 12.55 2.54 5.76
C SER A 346 14.02 2.80 5.45
N ASP A 347 14.33 3.12 4.20
CA ASP A 347 15.64 3.61 3.78
C ASP A 347 16.80 2.69 4.22
N GLU A 348 16.59 1.37 4.06
CA GLU A 348 17.54 0.33 4.46
C GLU A 348 17.88 0.34 5.96
N ARG A 349 16.98 0.87 6.79
CA ARG A 349 17.14 0.97 8.24
C ARG A 349 15.93 0.43 8.98
N VAL A 350 16.20 -0.32 10.04
CA VAL A 350 15.23 -0.74 11.04
C VAL A 350 15.25 0.27 12.18
N TYR A 351 14.08 0.80 12.49
CA TYR A 351 13.84 1.65 13.65
C TYR A 351 13.04 0.84 14.66
N TYR A 352 13.57 0.61 15.85
CA TYR A 352 12.94 -0.29 16.81
C TYR A 352 13.00 0.22 18.24
N ILE A 353 12.05 -0.23 19.05
CA ILE A 353 12.03 0.02 20.48
C ILE A 353 12.66 -1.17 21.19
N SER A 354 13.74 -0.91 21.93
CA SER A 354 14.45 -1.93 22.70
C SER A 354 13.57 -2.47 23.82
N ARG A 355 13.48 -3.80 23.96
CA ARG A 355 12.77 -4.44 25.07
C ARG A 355 13.50 -4.25 26.40
N GLU A 356 14.81 -4.02 26.36
CA GLU A 356 15.68 -3.99 27.55
C GLU A 356 15.49 -2.71 28.36
N ASN A 357 15.43 -1.57 27.68
CA ASN A 357 15.41 -0.24 28.30
C ASN A 357 14.35 0.69 27.70
N GLY A 358 13.62 0.25 26.66
CA GLY A 358 12.61 1.07 25.99
C GLY A 358 13.15 2.07 24.98
N SER A 359 14.47 2.17 24.80
CA SER A 359 15.05 3.21 23.95
C SER A 359 14.70 3.02 22.47
N LEU A 360 14.59 4.13 21.75
CA LEU A 360 14.44 4.14 20.30
C LEU A 360 15.82 3.95 19.67
N ASN A 361 15.94 2.92 18.83
CA ASN A 361 17.19 2.53 18.19
C ASN A 361 17.03 2.49 16.67
N MET A 362 18.16 2.62 15.97
CA MET A 362 18.28 2.49 14.53
C MET A 362 19.38 1.50 14.18
N TYR A 363 19.08 0.60 13.25
CA TYR A 363 20.01 -0.41 12.74
C TYR A 363 19.99 -0.39 11.20
N SER A 364 21.13 -0.25 10.55
CA SER A 364 21.22 -0.37 9.09
C SER A 364 21.23 -1.83 8.66
N LEU A 365 20.51 -2.17 7.59
CA LEU A 365 20.39 -3.55 7.11
C LEU A 365 21.72 -4.15 6.61
N ASP A 366 22.69 -3.31 6.27
CA ASP A 366 24.06 -3.72 5.95
C ASP A 366 24.92 -4.02 7.20
N GLY A 367 24.38 -3.79 8.40
CA GLY A 367 25.03 -4.02 9.69
C GLY A 367 26.09 -2.99 10.07
N THR A 368 26.26 -1.91 9.31
CA THR A 368 27.33 -0.93 9.52
C THR A 368 27.04 0.09 10.62
N VAL A 369 25.76 0.38 10.89
CA VAL A 369 25.33 1.39 11.86
C VAL A 369 24.32 0.79 12.81
N HIS A 370 24.61 0.95 14.10
CA HIS A 370 23.68 0.70 15.19
C HIS A 370 23.76 1.87 16.18
N GLU A 371 22.68 2.61 16.32
CA GLU A 371 22.63 3.86 17.09
C GLU A 371 21.39 3.92 17.97
N GLU A 372 21.55 4.40 19.19
CA GLU A 372 20.44 4.80 20.05
C GLU A 372 20.04 6.24 19.71
N LEU A 373 18.83 6.44 19.21
CA LEU A 373 18.31 7.75 18.80
C LEU A 373 17.67 8.52 19.97
N ASP A 374 17.05 7.80 20.91
CA ASP A 374 16.48 8.40 22.12
C ASP A 374 16.53 7.39 23.27
N ALA A 375 17.35 7.69 24.28
CA ALA A 375 17.61 6.86 25.45
C ALA A 375 16.44 6.83 26.46
N ASN A 376 15.53 7.81 26.38
CA ASN A 376 14.53 8.02 27.42
C ASN A 376 13.22 7.34 27.03
N GLY A 377 12.75 6.43 27.87
CA GLY A 377 11.34 6.03 27.92
C GLY A 377 11.06 4.60 27.49
N TYR A 378 10.02 4.02 28.09
CA TYR A 378 9.41 2.78 27.62
C TYR A 378 8.48 3.13 26.46
N GLY A 379 8.93 2.93 25.21
CA GLY A 379 8.08 3.08 24.04
C GLY A 379 7.27 1.83 23.72
N GLY A 380 6.08 2.01 23.13
CA GLY A 380 5.22 0.89 22.72
C GLY A 380 5.02 0.76 21.21
N SER A 381 5.37 1.79 20.43
CA SER A 381 5.08 1.83 18.99
C SER A 381 6.02 2.79 18.28
N VAL A 382 6.41 2.46 17.05
CA VAL A 382 7.18 3.34 16.16
C VAL A 382 6.56 3.34 14.75
N MET A 383 6.18 4.52 14.28
CA MET A 383 5.54 4.76 12.99
C MET A 383 6.41 5.66 12.13
N ILE A 384 6.36 5.47 10.81
CA ILE A 384 7.18 6.24 9.85
C ILE A 384 6.28 6.98 8.88
N HIS A 385 6.55 8.28 8.70
CA HIS A 385 6.00 9.09 7.61
C HIS A 385 7.05 10.08 7.10
N GLY A 386 7.39 9.98 5.81
CA GLY A 386 8.42 10.85 5.21
C GLY A 386 9.75 10.70 5.94
N ASP A 387 10.32 11.83 6.36
CA ASP A 387 11.60 11.88 7.06
C ASP A 387 11.53 11.69 8.58
N TRP A 388 10.34 11.35 9.09
CA TRP A 388 10.03 11.41 10.51
C TRP A 388 9.60 10.07 11.08
N LEU A 389 10.06 9.82 12.31
CA LEU A 389 9.60 8.78 13.20
C LEU A 389 8.61 9.40 14.19
N TYR A 390 7.48 8.72 14.41
CA TYR A 390 6.50 9.04 15.43
C TYR A 390 6.47 7.88 16.40
N TYR A 391 6.70 8.17 17.67
CA TYR A 391 6.81 7.14 18.70
C TYR A 391 6.22 7.65 19.98
N SER A 392 5.75 6.73 20.80
CA SER A 392 5.18 7.03 22.10
C SER A 392 6.14 6.64 23.20
N MET A 393 6.04 7.32 24.34
CA MET A 393 6.78 7.01 25.56
C MET A 393 5.85 7.11 26.76
N TYR A 394 6.06 6.24 27.76
CA TYR A 394 5.54 6.48 29.10
C TYR A 394 6.34 7.59 29.78
N THR A 395 5.63 8.57 30.32
CA THR A 395 6.17 9.62 31.18
C THR A 395 6.27 9.13 32.63
N GLU A 396 7.02 9.84 33.48
CA GLU A 396 7.21 9.47 34.89
C GLU A 396 5.88 9.40 35.69
N ASP A 397 4.85 10.13 35.25
CA ASP A 397 3.51 10.11 35.85
C ASP A 397 2.60 9.00 35.31
N GLY A 398 3.13 8.12 34.45
CA GLY A 398 2.41 6.99 33.85
C GLY A 398 1.48 7.40 32.71
N THR A 399 1.52 8.64 32.24
CA THR A 399 0.80 9.06 31.04
C THR A 399 1.54 8.67 29.76
N TYR A 400 0.80 8.63 28.65
CA TYR A 400 1.35 8.36 27.33
C TYR A 400 1.60 9.68 26.62
N GLN A 401 2.82 9.90 26.13
CA GLN A 401 3.15 11.07 25.32
C GLN A 401 3.74 10.67 23.97
N TRP A 402 3.25 11.31 22.91
CA TRP A 402 3.83 11.17 21.58
C TRP A 402 5.02 12.11 21.39
N TYR A 403 6.03 11.62 20.71
CA TYR A 403 7.21 12.32 20.27
C TYR A 403 7.43 12.11 18.78
N LYS A 404 8.17 13.04 18.20
CA LYS A 404 8.58 13.02 16.82
C LYS A 404 10.07 13.34 16.75
N ILE A 405 10.79 12.59 15.90
CA ILE A 405 12.24 12.74 15.68
C ILE A 405 12.54 12.41 14.22
N ARG A 406 13.54 13.05 13.63
CA ARG A 406 13.97 12.70 12.27
C ARG A 406 14.60 11.31 12.26
N LYS A 407 14.52 10.64 11.12
CA LYS A 407 15.17 9.33 10.86
C LYS A 407 16.69 9.31 11.09
N ASN A 408 17.33 10.46 11.20
CA ASN A 408 18.75 10.63 11.50
C ASN A 408 19.03 10.99 12.98
N GLY A 409 18.01 11.03 13.84
CA GLY A 409 18.14 11.38 15.26
C GLY A 409 17.98 12.87 15.60
N ASP A 410 17.93 13.76 14.60
CA ASP A 410 17.81 15.19 14.85
C ASP A 410 16.36 15.63 15.13
N ASP A 411 16.21 16.85 15.64
CA ASP A 411 14.94 17.59 15.68
C ASP A 411 13.85 16.88 16.52
N ARG A 412 14.28 16.23 17.61
CA ARG A 412 13.40 15.55 18.56
C ARG A 412 12.56 16.54 19.35
N HIS A 413 11.23 16.37 19.34
CA HIS A 413 10.30 17.17 20.15
C HIS A 413 9.00 16.41 20.46
N GLN A 414 8.23 16.91 21.43
CA GLN A 414 6.92 16.38 21.80
C GLN A 414 5.90 16.65 20.69
N PHE A 415 5.05 15.67 20.39
CA PHE A 415 4.05 15.73 19.34
C PHE A 415 2.61 15.60 19.91
N PRO A 416 1.63 16.34 19.39
CA PRO A 416 1.79 17.46 18.46
C PRO A 416 2.45 18.67 19.15
N VAL A 417 3.19 19.48 18.39
CA VAL A 417 3.65 20.77 18.88
C VAL A 417 2.41 21.62 19.18
N THR A 418 2.17 21.92 20.46
CA THR A 418 1.07 22.81 20.83
C THR A 418 1.48 24.24 20.47
N ILE A 419 1.14 24.68 19.25
CA ILE A 419 1.37 26.07 18.85
C ILE A 419 0.37 26.92 19.62
N SER A 420 0.87 27.88 20.41
CA SER A 420 -0.03 28.83 21.09
C SER A 420 -0.79 29.63 20.02
N PHE A 421 -2.10 29.87 20.23
CA PHE A 421 -2.93 30.68 19.33
C PHE A 421 -2.29 32.04 18.96
N SER A 422 -1.44 32.59 19.82
CA SER A 422 -0.72 33.84 19.59
C SER A 422 0.35 33.79 18.49
N GLU A 423 0.87 32.60 18.17
CA GLU A 423 1.87 32.42 17.10
C GLU A 423 1.22 32.19 15.73
N VAL A 424 0.00 31.65 15.70
CA VAL A 424 -0.80 31.47 14.48
C VAL A 424 -1.20 32.83 13.87
N GLU A 425 -1.48 33.83 14.71
CA GLU A 425 -1.73 35.22 14.25
C GLU A 425 -0.48 35.92 13.69
N LYS A 426 0.72 35.50 14.09
CA LYS A 426 1.97 36.05 13.53
C LYS A 426 2.33 35.45 12.18
N ALA A 427 1.89 34.23 11.89
CA ALA A 427 2.17 33.54 10.63
C ALA A 427 1.17 33.88 9.49
N THR A 428 0.15 34.69 9.79
CA THR A 428 -0.90 35.15 8.85
C THR A 428 -0.87 36.67 8.60
N LYS A 429 0.15 37.36 9.10
CA LYS A 429 0.60 38.69 8.66
C LYS A 429 1.92 38.55 7.93
#